data_AF-A0A251TTX7-F1
#
_entry.id   AF-A0A251TTX7-F1
#
_cell.length_a   1.000
_cell.length_b   1.000
_cell.length_c   1.000
_cell.angle_alpha   90.00
_cell.angle_beta   90.00
_cell.angle_gamma   90.00
#
_symmetry.space_group_name_H-M   'P 1'
#
loop_
_entity.id
_entity.type
_entity.pdbx_description
1 polymer ?
#
loop_
_entity_poly.entity_id
_entity_poly.type
_entity_poly.pdbx_seq_one_letter_code
_entity_poly.pdbx_strand_id
1 'polypeptide(L)'
;MFVNYLILYTLLTFSLSFPATSAINYNVINLSPNIPGGIRFTKEIGIPFTKKIMRTINDFIWSTLFQQNTPADRKPLDCVNVYIVEFDGAEGVQWGSYNINVSSIFLKGYEGDLRWKFTSLFYHEMTHCFQWDGEGRAPLNLVEGVADYAKLKVGYAQQGYAARGQGDRWDQGYDFTARFLEYCDGIIPGLLQSLTRK
;
A
#
# COMPACT_ATOMS: atom_id res chain seq x y z
N MET A 1 -49.84 -57.06 -13.69
CA MET A 1 -48.40 -57.10 -13.37
C MET A 1 -47.90 -55.65 -13.38
N PHE A 2 -47.86 -54.98 -12.23
CA PHE A 2 -47.41 -53.59 -12.13
C PHE A 2 -45.94 -53.58 -11.70
N VAL A 3 -45.08 -52.98 -12.52
CA VAL A 3 -43.66 -52.77 -12.22
C VAL A 3 -43.51 -51.43 -11.52
N ASN A 4 -42.98 -51.46 -10.30
CA ASN A 4 -42.69 -50.29 -9.48
C ASN A 4 -41.34 -49.71 -9.93
N TYR A 5 -41.31 -48.47 -10.43
CA TYR A 5 -40.05 -47.78 -10.73
C TYR A 5 -39.66 -46.92 -9.52
N LEU A 6 -38.64 -47.38 -8.79
CA LEU A 6 -38.00 -46.61 -7.73
C LEU A 6 -36.97 -45.65 -8.38
N ILE A 7 -37.29 -44.36 -8.48
CA ILE A 7 -36.35 -43.34 -8.95
C ILE A 7 -35.50 -42.89 -7.75
N LEU A 8 -34.21 -43.23 -7.78
CA LEU A 8 -33.21 -42.83 -6.79
C LEU A 8 -32.63 -41.46 -7.18
N TYR A 9 -33.03 -40.39 -6.49
CA TYR A 9 -32.42 -39.07 -6.66
C TYR A 9 -31.10 -39.00 -5.89
N THR A 10 -29.97 -38.97 -6.59
CA THR A 10 -28.67 -38.61 -6.01
C THR A 10 -28.54 -37.09 -6.02
N LEU A 11 -28.63 -36.47 -4.85
CA LEU A 11 -28.33 -35.04 -4.65
C LEU A 11 -26.81 -34.86 -4.62
N LEU A 12 -26.26 -34.34 -5.72
CA LEU A 12 -24.87 -33.91 -5.80
C LEU A 12 -24.75 -32.55 -5.11
N THR A 13 -24.27 -32.52 -3.87
CA THR A 13 -24.00 -31.27 -3.17
C THR A 13 -22.69 -30.68 -3.67
N PHE A 14 -22.77 -29.67 -4.56
CA PHE A 14 -21.64 -28.79 -4.85
C PHE A 14 -21.39 -27.90 -3.64
N SER A 15 -20.38 -28.22 -2.83
CA SER A 15 -19.84 -27.28 -1.85
C SER A 15 -19.09 -26.18 -2.60
N LEU A 16 -19.74 -25.02 -2.75
CA LEU A 16 -19.07 -23.78 -3.14
C LEU A 16 -18.16 -23.34 -1.99
N SER A 17 -16.91 -23.77 -2.03
CA SER A 17 -15.83 -23.23 -1.21
C SER A 17 -15.57 -21.80 -1.67
N PHE A 18 -16.27 -20.82 -1.12
CA PHE A 18 -15.84 -19.43 -1.26
C PHE A 18 -14.52 -19.30 -0.49
N PRO A 19 -13.39 -18.92 -1.11
CA PRO A 19 -12.23 -18.51 -0.33
C PRO A 19 -12.70 -17.36 0.55
N ALA A 20 -12.61 -17.54 1.87
CA ALA A 20 -12.85 -16.45 2.80
C ALA A 20 -11.92 -15.30 2.38
N THR A 21 -12.50 -14.18 1.94
CA THR A 21 -11.75 -12.94 1.79
C THR A 21 -11.33 -12.52 3.19
N SER A 22 -10.14 -12.96 3.62
CA SER A 22 -9.54 -12.52 4.87
C SER A 22 -9.31 -11.02 4.74
N ALA A 23 -10.00 -10.24 5.58
CA ALA A 23 -9.73 -8.81 5.67
C ALA A 23 -8.34 -8.60 6.27
N ILE A 24 -7.54 -7.69 5.71
CA ILE A 24 -6.21 -7.37 6.23
C ILE A 24 -6.32 -6.88 7.68
N ASN A 25 -5.51 -7.48 8.56
CA ASN A 25 -5.38 -7.02 9.94
C ASN A 25 -4.37 -5.87 10.02
N TYR A 26 -4.85 -4.69 10.44
CA TYR A 26 -3.98 -3.53 10.64
C TYR A 26 -3.56 -3.41 12.10
N ASN A 27 -2.27 -3.64 12.35
CA ASN A 27 -1.65 -3.53 13.67
C ASN A 27 -0.81 -2.27 13.74
N VAL A 28 -0.99 -1.47 14.79
CA VAL A 28 -0.24 -0.23 14.98
C VAL A 28 0.20 -0.19 16.43
N ILE A 29 1.51 -0.13 16.64
CA ILE A 29 2.14 -0.17 17.97
C ILE A 29 3.10 1.01 18.07
N ASN A 30 2.94 1.80 19.13
CA ASN A 30 3.93 2.81 19.48
C ASN A 30 4.95 2.18 20.44
N LEU A 31 6.11 1.75 19.91
CA LEU A 31 7.21 1.18 20.71
C LEU A 31 8.04 2.27 21.41
N SER A 32 7.74 3.53 21.12
CA SER A 32 8.45 4.71 21.58
C SER A 32 7.54 5.69 22.35
N PRO A 33 6.65 5.24 23.27
CA PRO A 33 5.60 6.09 23.83
C PRO A 33 6.11 7.25 24.70
N ASN A 34 7.32 7.13 25.25
CA ASN A 34 7.87 8.08 26.21
C ASN A 34 8.92 9.05 25.63
N ILE A 35 9.23 8.93 24.35
CA ILE A 35 10.15 9.85 23.67
C ILE A 35 9.37 10.91 22.90
N PRO A 36 9.93 12.12 22.67
CA PRO A 36 9.16 13.26 22.16
C PRO A 36 8.37 12.97 20.87
N GLY A 37 8.96 12.20 19.95
CA GLY A 37 8.30 11.79 18.70
C GLY A 37 7.12 10.85 18.89
N GLY A 38 7.25 9.84 19.75
CA GLY A 38 6.14 8.91 20.02
C GLY A 38 5.05 9.53 20.90
N ILE A 39 5.40 10.48 21.79
CA ILE A 39 4.43 11.34 22.49
C ILE A 39 3.64 12.15 21.45
N ARG A 40 4.34 12.77 20.50
CA ARG A 40 3.71 13.57 19.44
C ARG A 40 2.81 12.72 18.54
N PHE A 41 3.25 11.52 18.13
CA PHE A 41 2.40 10.56 17.42
C PHE A 41 1.10 10.30 18.18
N THR A 42 1.19 9.99 19.48
CA THR A 42 0.02 9.68 20.30
C THR A 42 -0.96 10.85 20.37
N LYS A 43 -0.44 12.07 20.48
CA LYS A 43 -1.23 13.30 20.60
C LYS A 43 -1.87 13.77 19.29
N GLU A 44 -1.11 13.75 18.19
CA GLU A 44 -1.52 14.38 16.94
C GLU A 44 -2.07 13.39 15.91
N ILE A 45 -1.53 12.18 15.86
CA ILE A 45 -1.87 11.15 14.87
C ILE A 45 -2.74 10.08 15.52
N GLY A 46 -2.14 9.24 16.36
CA GLY A 46 -2.79 8.18 17.11
C GLY A 46 -3.07 6.91 16.30
N ILE A 47 -3.20 5.81 17.04
CA ILE A 47 -3.53 4.49 16.49
C ILE A 47 -4.87 4.50 15.71
N PRO A 48 -5.96 5.10 16.21
CA PRO A 48 -7.24 5.07 15.50
C PRO A 48 -7.19 5.74 14.12
N PHE A 49 -6.53 6.91 14.02
CA PHE A 49 -6.35 7.60 12.74
C PHE A 49 -5.47 6.78 11.80
N THR A 50 -4.35 6.23 12.30
CA THR A 50 -3.44 5.39 11.51
C THR A 50 -4.21 4.22 10.89
N LYS A 51 -4.97 3.46 11.69
CA LYS A 51 -5.80 2.35 11.17
C LYS A 51 -6.88 2.81 10.19
N LYS A 52 -7.42 4.02 10.35
CA LYS A 52 -8.40 4.58 9.41
C LYS A 52 -7.75 4.83 8.04
N ILE A 53 -6.64 5.56 8.00
CA ILE A 53 -5.96 5.84 6.73
C ILE A 53 -5.44 4.57 6.07
N MET A 54 -4.97 3.58 6.84
CA MET A 54 -4.51 2.31 6.29
C MET A 54 -5.59 1.59 5.49
N ARG A 55 -6.83 1.56 6.00
CA ARG A 55 -7.96 0.98 5.26
C ARG A 55 -8.25 1.76 3.98
N THR A 56 -8.33 3.09 4.08
CA THR A 56 -8.56 3.96 2.91
C THR A 56 -7.48 3.79 1.84
N ILE A 57 -6.22 3.72 2.24
CA ILE A 57 -5.08 3.55 1.34
C ILE A 57 -5.10 2.17 0.69
N ASN A 58 -5.37 1.11 1.45
CA ASN A 58 -5.54 -0.24 0.91
C ASN A 58 -6.64 -0.30 -0.15
N ASP A 59 -7.81 0.28 0.13
CA ASP A 59 -8.94 0.27 -0.79
C ASP A 59 -8.60 1.02 -2.08
N PHE A 60 -7.90 2.15 -1.97
CA PHE A 60 -7.37 2.89 -3.11
C PHE A 60 -6.35 2.06 -3.92
N ILE A 61 -5.38 1.45 -3.24
CA ILE A 61 -4.32 0.69 -3.91
C ILE A 61 -4.90 -0.49 -4.68
N TRP A 62 -5.73 -1.32 -4.04
CA TRP A 62 -6.32 -2.48 -4.70
C TRP A 62 -7.35 -2.09 -5.77
N SER A 63 -8.26 -1.18 -5.47
CA SER A 63 -9.43 -0.95 -6.34
C SER A 63 -9.16 0.07 -7.44
N THR A 64 -8.28 1.04 -7.19
CA THR A 64 -8.04 2.17 -8.09
C THR A 64 -6.66 2.12 -8.72
N LEU A 65 -5.60 1.95 -7.91
CA LEU A 65 -4.24 2.03 -8.41
C LEU A 65 -3.85 0.78 -9.21
N PHE A 66 -3.99 -0.41 -8.62
CA PHE A 66 -3.56 -1.68 -9.23
C PHE A 66 -4.69 -2.49 -9.86
N GLN A 67 -5.95 -2.19 -9.50
CA GLN A 67 -7.13 -2.94 -9.95
C GLN A 67 -7.06 -4.44 -9.65
N GLN A 68 -6.38 -4.81 -8.55
CA GLN A 68 -6.29 -6.16 -8.01
C GLN A 68 -7.57 -6.51 -7.24
N ASN A 69 -8.69 -6.61 -7.97
CA ASN A 69 -10.02 -6.71 -7.37
C ASN A 69 -10.35 -8.10 -6.83
N THR A 70 -9.60 -9.14 -7.23
CA THR A 70 -9.79 -10.50 -6.74
C THR A 70 -8.65 -10.93 -5.81
N PRO A 71 -8.89 -11.86 -4.86
CA PRO A 71 -7.82 -12.43 -4.04
C PRO A 71 -6.68 -13.08 -4.85
N ALA A 72 -6.96 -13.58 -6.06
CA ALA A 72 -5.96 -14.21 -6.91
C ALA A 72 -4.95 -13.22 -7.51
N ASP A 73 -5.35 -11.96 -7.70
CA ASP A 73 -4.50 -10.90 -8.26
C ASP A 73 -3.63 -10.21 -7.20
N ARG A 74 -4.03 -10.33 -5.92
CA ARG A 74 -3.40 -9.65 -4.79
C ARG A 74 -2.18 -10.41 -4.30
N LYS A 75 -1.17 -9.66 -3.86
CA LYS A 75 -0.08 -10.21 -3.06
C LYS A 75 -0.66 -10.85 -1.77
N PRO A 76 -0.35 -12.12 -1.46
CA PRO A 76 -0.85 -12.78 -0.27
C PRO A 76 -0.39 -12.05 0.98
N LEU A 77 -1.36 -11.50 1.72
CA LEU A 77 -1.10 -10.71 2.90
C LEU A 77 -2.27 -10.82 3.87
N ASP A 78 -1.97 -11.11 5.14
CA ASP A 78 -2.99 -11.21 6.20
C ASP A 78 -2.95 -10.03 7.17
N CYS A 79 -1.84 -9.29 7.20
CA CYS A 79 -1.68 -8.14 8.07
C CYS A 79 -0.73 -7.09 7.49
N VAL A 80 -0.84 -5.86 8.01
CA VAL A 80 0.21 -4.83 7.90
C VAL A 80 0.48 -4.33 9.31
N ASN A 81 1.74 -4.38 9.73
CA ASN A 81 2.18 -3.94 11.04
C ASN A 81 2.90 -2.61 10.93
N VAL A 82 2.53 -1.66 11.79
CA VAL A 82 3.16 -0.36 11.91
C VAL A 82 3.78 -0.23 13.29
N TYR A 83 5.04 0.17 13.31
CA TYR A 83 5.79 0.42 14.53
C TYR A 83 6.28 1.85 14.55
N ILE A 84 5.91 2.62 15.58
CA ILE A 84 6.59 3.89 15.88
C ILE A 84 7.81 3.56 16.70
N VAL A 85 9.00 3.81 16.14
CA VAL A 85 10.28 3.38 16.70
C VAL A 85 11.30 4.52 16.61
N GLU A 86 12.25 4.53 17.53
CA GLU A 86 13.36 5.49 17.52
C GLU A 86 14.46 5.01 16.58
N PHE A 87 14.63 5.71 15.46
CA PHE A 87 15.76 5.54 14.56
C PHE A 87 16.03 6.82 13.79
N ASP A 88 17.30 7.01 13.43
CA ASP A 88 17.77 8.10 12.58
C ASP A 88 17.84 7.65 11.11
N GLY A 89 17.59 8.56 10.17
CA GLY A 89 17.53 8.29 8.74
C GLY A 89 16.15 8.57 8.13
N ALA A 90 15.58 7.58 7.45
CA ALA A 90 14.33 7.74 6.70
C ALA A 90 13.11 8.07 7.59
N GLU A 91 12.10 8.72 7.01
CA GLU A 91 10.85 9.04 7.70
C GLU A 91 10.07 7.77 8.10
N GLY A 92 10.07 6.79 7.20
CA GLY A 92 9.56 5.46 7.39
C GLY A 92 10.29 4.46 6.49
N VAL A 93 10.15 3.17 6.81
CA VAL A 93 10.73 2.08 6.03
C VAL A 93 9.82 0.86 6.09
N GLN A 94 9.39 0.39 4.93
CA GLN A 94 8.77 -0.92 4.76
C GLN A 94 9.83 -2.03 4.72
N TRP A 95 9.62 -3.10 5.48
CA TRP A 95 10.48 -4.30 5.47
C TRP A 95 9.67 -5.59 5.68
N GLY A 96 10.26 -6.74 5.30
CA GLY A 96 9.65 -8.06 5.53
C GLY A 96 8.25 -8.22 4.91
N SER A 97 8.00 -7.60 3.76
CA SER A 97 6.72 -7.52 3.03
C SER A 97 5.55 -6.79 3.71
N TYR A 98 5.50 -6.68 5.04
CA TYR A 98 4.29 -6.21 5.74
C TYR A 98 4.54 -5.39 6.99
N ASN A 99 5.80 -5.10 7.32
CA ASN A 99 6.13 -4.25 8.46
C ASN A 99 6.53 -2.87 7.96
N ILE A 100 6.05 -1.83 8.64
CA ILE A 100 6.37 -0.44 8.39
C ILE A 100 6.89 0.14 9.70
N ASN A 101 8.12 0.62 9.70
CA ASN A 101 8.65 1.42 10.79
C ASN A 101 8.45 2.90 10.46
N VAL A 102 8.02 3.70 11.42
CA VAL A 102 7.97 5.17 11.30
C VAL A 102 8.91 5.77 12.34
N SER A 103 9.82 6.64 11.90
CA SER A 103 10.82 7.25 12.77
C SER A 103 10.16 8.23 13.73
N SER A 104 10.31 7.99 15.03
CA SER A 104 9.94 8.95 16.06
C SER A 104 10.82 10.22 16.00
N ILE A 105 12.06 10.13 15.52
CA ILE A 105 12.93 11.30 15.34
C ILE A 105 12.35 12.22 14.27
N PHE A 106 11.92 11.65 13.14
CA PHE A 106 11.18 12.38 12.10
C PHE A 106 9.90 13.00 12.65
N LEU A 107 9.08 12.23 13.36
CA LEU A 107 7.82 12.71 13.94
C LEU A 107 8.06 13.89 14.90
N LYS A 108 9.13 13.86 15.69
CA LYS A 108 9.53 14.98 16.55
C LYS A 108 9.92 16.20 15.72
N GLY A 109 10.77 16.01 14.71
CA GLY A 109 11.40 17.09 13.96
C GLY A 109 10.55 17.74 12.87
N TYR A 110 9.46 17.09 12.44
CA TYR A 110 8.67 17.61 11.31
C TYR A 110 7.90 18.89 11.67
N GLU A 111 8.14 19.96 10.92
CA GLU A 111 7.42 21.23 11.04
C GLU A 111 6.28 21.29 10.02
N GLY A 112 5.09 21.73 10.45
CA GLY A 112 3.90 21.83 9.60
C GLY A 112 2.81 20.80 9.92
N ASP A 113 1.95 20.50 8.95
CA ASP A 113 0.84 19.56 9.12
C ASP A 113 1.35 18.10 9.15
N LEU A 114 1.56 17.60 10.36
CA LEU A 114 2.03 16.24 10.59
C LEU A 114 1.02 15.19 10.12
N ARG A 115 -0.30 15.46 10.19
CA ARG A 115 -1.32 14.50 9.71
C ARG A 115 -1.25 14.35 8.21
N TRP A 116 -1.12 15.45 7.49
CA TRP A 116 -0.94 15.44 6.04
C TRP A 116 0.32 14.67 5.66
N LYS A 117 1.46 15.00 6.27
CA LYS A 117 2.74 14.34 5.96
C LYS A 117 2.75 12.85 6.30
N PHE A 118 2.21 12.49 7.45
CA PHE A 118 2.07 11.09 7.86
C PHE A 118 1.18 10.31 6.88
N THR A 119 0.09 10.93 6.42
CA THR A 119 -0.78 10.30 5.40
C THR A 119 -0.06 10.13 4.07
N SER A 120 0.68 11.15 3.63
CA SER A 120 1.55 11.07 2.44
C SER A 120 2.56 9.92 2.55
N LEU A 121 3.28 9.80 3.66
CA LEU A 121 4.22 8.70 3.91
C LEU A 121 3.53 7.34 3.79
N PHE A 122 2.32 7.19 4.34
CA PHE A 122 1.61 5.92 4.29
C PHE A 122 1.15 5.52 2.88
N TYR A 123 0.84 6.47 1.99
CA TYR A 123 0.59 6.14 0.59
C TYR A 123 1.83 5.52 -0.07
N HIS A 124 3.04 5.94 0.32
CA HIS A 124 4.28 5.34 -0.16
C HIS A 124 4.51 3.96 0.47
N GLU A 125 4.65 3.90 1.79
CA GLU A 125 5.04 2.66 2.49
C GLU A 125 4.03 1.52 2.32
N MET A 126 2.73 1.83 2.31
CA MET A 126 1.72 0.80 2.08
C MET A 126 1.71 0.31 0.63
N THR A 127 2.14 1.13 -0.33
CA THR A 127 2.27 0.68 -1.72
C THR A 127 3.29 -0.44 -1.82
N HIS A 128 4.41 -0.38 -1.09
CA HIS A 128 5.36 -1.49 -1.01
C HIS A 128 4.77 -2.78 -0.43
N CYS A 129 3.85 -2.69 0.53
CA CYS A 129 3.17 -3.86 1.08
C CYS A 129 2.36 -4.62 0.03
N PHE A 130 1.68 -3.91 -0.87
CA PHE A 130 0.71 -4.50 -1.80
C PHE A 130 1.23 -4.69 -3.23
N GLN A 131 2.26 -3.95 -3.64
CA GLN A 131 2.80 -4.08 -4.99
C GLN A 131 3.56 -5.38 -5.17
N TRP A 132 3.48 -5.91 -6.39
CA TRP A 132 4.41 -6.95 -6.86
C TRP A 132 5.70 -6.28 -7.32
N ASP A 133 6.84 -6.82 -6.90
CA ASP A 133 8.18 -6.29 -7.18
C ASP A 133 8.99 -7.21 -8.13
N GLY A 134 8.28 -8.09 -8.87
CA GLY A 134 8.90 -9.06 -9.77
C GLY A 134 9.78 -10.08 -9.07
N GLU A 135 9.41 -10.50 -7.84
CA GLU A 135 10.22 -11.37 -6.98
C GLU A 135 11.57 -10.73 -6.63
N GLY A 136 11.55 -9.42 -6.34
CA GLY A 136 12.73 -8.62 -6.04
C GLY A 136 13.63 -8.33 -7.25
N ARG A 137 13.20 -8.63 -8.48
CA ARG A 137 13.96 -8.36 -9.71
C ARG A 137 13.65 -7.03 -10.35
N ALA A 138 12.54 -6.38 -9.98
CA ALA A 138 12.23 -5.05 -10.48
C ALA A 138 13.30 -4.05 -10.03
N PRO A 139 13.69 -3.08 -10.89
CA PRO A 139 14.62 -2.03 -10.48
C PRO A 139 14.09 -1.26 -9.27
N LEU A 140 14.95 -0.99 -8.28
CA LEU A 140 14.55 -0.30 -7.06
C LEU A 140 13.87 1.05 -7.35
N ASN A 141 14.43 1.85 -8.26
CA ASN A 141 13.83 3.14 -8.62
C ASN A 141 12.43 3.03 -9.23
N LEU A 142 12.10 1.89 -9.86
CA LEU A 142 10.74 1.62 -10.34
C LEU A 142 9.82 1.27 -9.16
N VAL A 143 10.26 0.40 -8.26
CA VAL A 143 9.53 -0.01 -7.04
C VAL A 143 9.18 1.20 -6.18
N GLU A 144 10.13 2.11 -5.98
CA GLU A 144 9.98 3.38 -5.25
C GLU A 144 9.14 4.40 -6.02
N GLY A 145 9.35 4.48 -7.34
CA GLY A 145 8.58 5.35 -8.22
C GLY A 145 7.10 5.00 -8.29
N VAL A 146 6.74 3.71 -8.21
CA VAL A 146 5.33 3.28 -8.12
C VAL A 146 4.71 3.74 -6.80
N ALA A 147 5.45 3.67 -5.69
CA ALA A 147 5.00 4.16 -4.39
C ALA A 147 4.79 5.69 -4.40
N ASP A 148 5.66 6.44 -5.07
CA ASP A 148 5.49 7.89 -5.26
C ASP A 148 4.41 8.24 -6.30
N TYR A 149 4.17 7.38 -7.29
CA TYR A 149 3.03 7.52 -8.20
C TYR A 149 1.70 7.39 -7.44
N ALA A 150 1.60 6.49 -6.46
CA ALA A 150 0.43 6.37 -5.60
C ALA A 150 0.11 7.71 -4.92
N LYS A 151 1.11 8.36 -4.29
CA LYS A 151 1.01 9.69 -3.68
C LYS A 151 0.56 10.74 -4.68
N LEU A 152 1.15 10.73 -5.88
CA LEU A 152 0.81 11.69 -6.92
C LEU A 152 -0.66 11.60 -7.32
N LYS A 153 -1.21 10.39 -7.45
CA LYS A 153 -2.60 10.16 -7.87
C LYS A 153 -3.65 10.59 -6.87
N VAL A 154 -3.30 10.68 -5.59
CA VAL A 154 -4.19 11.17 -4.54
C VAL A 154 -3.89 12.60 -4.09
N GLY A 155 -3.00 13.30 -4.80
CA GLY A 155 -2.67 14.70 -4.49
C GLY A 155 -1.81 14.88 -3.24
N TYR A 156 -1.05 13.86 -2.83
CA TYR A 156 -0.09 13.89 -1.71
C TYR A 156 1.37 14.06 -2.19
N ALA A 157 1.58 14.60 -3.39
CA ALA A 157 2.91 15.03 -3.82
C ALA A 157 3.38 16.22 -2.98
N GLN A 158 4.52 16.08 -2.30
CA GLN A 158 5.06 17.16 -1.45
C GLN A 158 5.70 18.28 -2.29
N GLN A 159 5.90 19.43 -1.66
CA GLN A 159 6.63 20.54 -2.28
C GLN A 159 8.02 20.07 -2.75
N GLY A 160 8.37 20.41 -3.98
CA GLY A 160 9.64 20.01 -4.59
C GLY A 160 9.55 18.75 -5.48
N TYR A 161 8.40 18.07 -5.52
CA TYR A 161 8.17 17.02 -6.52
C TYR A 161 8.39 17.53 -7.94
N ALA A 162 9.02 16.70 -8.75
CA ALA A 162 9.21 16.93 -10.17
C ALA A 162 7.91 17.41 -10.84
N ALA A 163 8.05 18.45 -11.66
CA ALA A 163 7.01 18.87 -12.59
C ALA A 163 6.89 17.88 -13.75
N ARG A 164 5.76 17.92 -14.47
CA ARG A 164 5.58 17.13 -15.68
C ARG A 164 6.63 17.51 -16.73
N GLY A 165 7.32 16.51 -17.28
CA GLY A 165 8.39 16.70 -18.27
C GLY A 165 9.70 17.24 -17.71
N GLN A 166 9.86 17.36 -16.39
CA GLN A 166 11.12 17.73 -15.76
C GLN A 166 12.07 16.52 -15.68
N GLY A 167 13.38 16.78 -15.70
CA GLY A 167 14.44 15.79 -15.48
C GLY A 167 15.09 15.33 -16.78
N ASP A 168 16.29 14.75 -16.67
CA ASP A 168 17.08 14.29 -17.81
C ASP A 168 16.89 12.79 -18.06
N ARG A 169 16.47 12.05 -17.02
CA ARG A 169 16.15 10.63 -17.05
C ARG A 169 14.85 10.35 -16.31
N TRP A 170 14.14 9.33 -16.77
CA TRP A 170 12.88 8.90 -16.16
C TRP A 170 13.06 8.32 -14.75
N ASP A 171 14.22 7.78 -14.42
CA ASP A 171 14.51 7.02 -13.19
C ASP A 171 15.51 7.71 -12.25
N GLN A 172 15.79 9.00 -12.43
CA GLN A 172 16.79 9.74 -11.63
C GLN A 172 16.36 10.07 -10.20
N GLY A 173 15.10 9.83 -9.87
CA GLY A 173 14.50 10.06 -8.55
C GLY A 173 13.07 9.54 -8.55
N TYR A 174 12.51 9.29 -7.36
CA TYR A 174 11.22 8.60 -7.23
C TYR A 174 10.06 9.45 -7.76
N ASP A 175 10.11 10.75 -7.54
CA ASP A 175 9.16 11.73 -8.06
C ASP A 175 9.26 11.88 -9.59
N PHE A 176 10.46 11.83 -10.16
CA PHE A 176 10.67 11.75 -11.61
C PHE A 176 10.09 10.47 -12.20
N THR A 177 10.35 9.31 -11.57
CA THR A 177 9.76 8.03 -11.97
C THR A 177 8.24 8.08 -11.89
N ALA A 178 7.68 8.67 -10.83
CA ALA A 178 6.24 8.85 -10.68
C ALA A 178 5.64 9.70 -11.81
N ARG A 179 6.31 10.78 -12.22
CA ARG A 179 5.88 11.60 -13.37
C ARG A 179 6.00 10.89 -14.71
N PHE A 180 7.02 10.06 -14.87
CA PHE A 180 7.15 9.21 -16.04
C PHE A 180 6.02 8.18 -16.11
N LEU A 181 5.69 7.52 -14.99
CA LEU A 181 4.57 6.59 -14.90
C LEU A 181 3.23 7.31 -15.15
N GLU A 182 3.04 8.53 -14.64
CA GLU A 182 1.88 9.38 -14.94
C GLU A 182 1.71 9.63 -16.44
N TYR A 183 2.81 9.96 -17.12
CA TYR A 183 2.83 10.16 -18.56
C TYR A 183 2.48 8.87 -19.32
N CYS A 184 3.13 7.75 -18.97
CA CYS A 184 2.94 6.48 -19.64
C CYS A 184 1.51 5.93 -19.46
N ASP A 185 0.93 6.04 -18.27
CA ASP A 185 -0.47 5.65 -17.98
C ASP A 185 -1.48 6.52 -18.75
N GLY A 186 -1.12 7.77 -19.05
CA GLY A 186 -1.93 8.66 -19.90
C GLY A 186 -1.92 8.31 -21.40
N ILE A 187 -0.92 7.56 -21.87
CA ILE A 187 -0.79 7.11 -23.27
C ILE A 187 -1.29 5.68 -23.42
N ILE A 188 -0.93 4.82 -22.47
CA ILE A 188 -1.31 3.41 -22.41
C ILE A 188 -2.16 3.22 -21.16
N PRO A 189 -3.49 3.44 -21.26
CA PRO A 189 -4.38 3.20 -20.15
C PRO A 189 -4.21 1.75 -19.67
N GLY A 190 -3.98 1.56 -18.38
CA GLY A 190 -3.79 0.20 -17.85
C GLY A 190 -2.33 -0.18 -17.60
N LEU A 191 -1.35 0.67 -17.99
CA LEU A 191 0.06 0.27 -17.95
C LEU A 191 0.50 -0.08 -16.53
N LEU A 192 0.21 0.76 -15.54
CA LEU A 192 0.62 0.47 -14.17
C LEU A 192 0.04 -0.86 -13.70
N GLN A 193 -1.24 -1.11 -14.00
CA GLN A 193 -1.91 -2.35 -13.62
C GLN A 193 -1.25 -3.56 -14.30
N SER A 194 -0.68 -3.40 -15.50
CA SER A 194 0.07 -4.47 -16.16
C SER A 194 1.43 -4.75 -15.50
N LEU A 195 2.08 -3.72 -14.94
CA LEU A 195 3.36 -3.85 -14.24
C LEU A 195 3.22 -4.49 -12.86
N THR A 196 2.04 -4.39 -12.25
CA THR A 196 1.77 -4.86 -10.88
C THR A 196 0.82 -6.06 -10.87
N ARG A 197 0.87 -6.92 -11.88
CA ARG A 197 0.17 -8.21 -11.90
C ARG A 197 1.17 -9.35 -11.68
N LYS A 198 0.63 -10.46 -11.18
CA LYS A 198 1.35 -11.74 -11.04
C LYS A 198 1.60 -12.38 -12.39
#